data_AF-A0A5K0WAM6-F1
#
_entry.id   AF-A0A5K0WAM6-F1
#
_cell.length_a   1.000
_cell.length_b   1.000
_cell.length_c   1.000
_cell.angle_alpha   90.00
_cell.angle_beta   90.00
_cell.angle_gamma   90.00
#
_symmetry.space_group_name_H-M   'P 1'
#
loop_
_entity.id
_entity.type
_entity.pdbx_description
1 polymer ?
#
loop_
_entity_poly.entity_id
_entity_poly.type
_entity_poly.pdbx_seq_one_letter_code
_entity_poly.pdbx_strand_id
1 'polypeptide(L)' 'DAVSLVRTIEEPEQAARKLTETAFTRGSADNITCVVVRFHHDAPDDPVCSE' A
#
# COMPACT_ATOMS: atom_id res chain seq x y z
N ASP A 1 4.39 9.56 -11.78
CA ASP A 1 3.59 8.36 -11.48
C ASP A 1 3.51 8.01 -10.02
N ALA A 2 2.32 7.57 -9.56
CA ALA A 2 2.08 7.03 -8.23
C ALA A 2 2.74 5.65 -8.01
N VAL A 3 2.71 4.79 -9.03
CA VAL A 3 3.32 3.45 -8.96
C VAL A 3 4.84 3.55 -8.77
N SER A 4 5.50 4.44 -9.50
CA SER A 4 6.95 4.62 -9.39
C SER A 4 7.38 5.15 -8.01
N LEU A 5 6.51 5.90 -7.32
CA LEU A 5 6.77 6.45 -6.00
C LEU A 5 6.86 5.37 -4.92
N VAL A 6 6.09 4.29 -5.06
CA VAL A 6 5.93 3.26 -4.02
C VAL A 6 6.42 1.88 -4.44
N ARG A 7 6.90 1.72 -5.67
CA ARG A 7 7.36 0.42 -6.22
C ARG A 7 8.42 -0.27 -5.37
N THR A 8 9.27 0.49 -4.68
CA THR A 8 10.34 -0.03 -3.82
C THR A 8 9.91 -0.26 -2.38
N ILE A 9 8.66 0.08 -2.02
CA ILE A 9 8.13 -0.08 -0.68
C ILE A 9 7.43 -1.42 -0.61
N GLU A 10 7.99 -2.33 0.19
CA GLU A 10 7.48 -3.69 0.32
C GLU A 10 6.20 -3.75 1.17
N GLU A 11 6.13 -2.95 2.22
CA GLU A 11 5.00 -2.90 3.14
C GLU A 11 3.84 -2.08 2.56
N PRO A 12 2.64 -2.67 2.33
CA PRO A 12 1.53 -2.00 1.66
C PRO A 12 1.00 -0.80 2.47
N GLU A 13 1.03 -0.87 3.80
CA GLU A 13 0.66 0.25 4.68
C GLU A 13 1.59 1.46 4.48
N GLN A 14 2.91 1.21 4.40
CA GLN A 14 3.89 2.27 4.19
C GLN A 14 3.75 2.90 2.80
N ALA A 15 3.46 2.10 1.78
CA ALA A 15 3.17 2.57 0.43
C ALA A 15 1.91 3.46 0.42
N ALA A 16 0.83 3.02 1.08
CA ALA A 16 -0.40 3.79 1.19
C ALA A 16 -0.16 5.13 1.90
N ARG A 17 0.55 5.11 3.04
CA ARG A 17 0.92 6.33 3.77
C ARG A 17 1.70 7.30 2.87
N LYS A 18 2.69 6.80 2.13
CA LYS A 18 3.51 7.62 1.23
C LYS A 18 2.69 8.27 0.11
N LEU A 19 1.72 7.55 -0.46
CA LEU A 19 0.80 8.08 -1.47
C LEU A 19 -0.05 9.21 -0.91
N THR A 20 -0.65 9.01 0.27
CA THR A 20 -1.51 10.00 0.92
C THR A 20 -0.71 11.25 1.31
N GLU A 21 0.48 11.10 1.92
CA GLU A 21 1.38 12.21 2.23
C GLU A 21 1.75 13.01 0.98
N THR A 22 2.08 12.31 -0.12
CA THR A 22 2.49 12.97 -1.36
C THR A 22 1.33 13.73 -2.00
N ALA A 23 0.12 13.17 -1.98
CA ALA A 23 -1.08 13.85 -2.46
C ALA A 23 -1.40 15.10 -1.61
N PHE A 24 -1.28 14.98 -0.28
CA PHE A 24 -1.44 16.10 0.64
C PHE A 24 -0.40 17.21 0.38
N THR A 25 0.89 16.87 0.32
CA THR A 25 1.99 17.82 0.06
C THR A 25 1.86 18.52 -1.30
N ARG A 26 1.24 17.87 -2.28
CA ARG A 26 0.96 18.47 -3.60
C ARG A 26 -0.25 19.39 -3.63
N GLY A 27 -0.91 19.60 -2.49
CA GLY A 27 -2.02 20.54 -2.36
C GLY A 27 -3.38 19.94 -2.71
N SER A 28 -3.57 18.62 -2.53
CA SER A 28 -4.91 18.04 -2.60
C SER A 28 -5.83 18.70 -1.57
N ALA A 29 -6.89 19.35 -2.04
CA ALA A 29 -7.84 20.10 -1.22
C ALA A 29 -9.14 19.32 -0.95
N ASP A 30 -9.15 18.03 -1.28
CA ASP A 30 -10.29 17.12 -1.08
C ASP A 30 -9.85 15.92 -0.20
N ASN A 31 -10.81 15.10 0.21
CA ASN A 31 -10.57 13.87 0.94
C ASN A 31 -9.72 12.90 0.10
N ILE A 32 -8.64 12.41 0.71
CA ILE A 32 -7.65 11.54 0.06
C ILE A 32 -7.83 10.11 0.57
N THR A 33 -8.16 9.18 -0.32
CA THR A 33 -8.26 7.75 -0.01
C THR A 33 -7.42 6.95 -1.01
N CYS A 34 -6.56 6.06 -0.52
CA CYS A 34 -5.84 5.11 -1.36
C CYS A 34 -5.87 3.71 -0.75
N VAL A 35 -5.87 2.69 -1.62
CA VAL A 35 -5.81 1.28 -1.22
C VAL A 35 -4.63 0.65 -1.95
N VAL A 36 -3.73 0.02 -1.20
CA VAL A 36 -2.57 -0.68 -1.73
C VAL A 36 -2.73 -2.17 -1.45
N VAL A 37 -2.65 -2.98 -2.49
CA VAL A 37 -2.79 -4.44 -2.41
C VAL A 37 -1.49 -5.08 -2.87
N ARG A 38 -0.94 -5.98 -2.05
CA ARG A 38 0.18 -6.84 -2.40
C ARG A 38 -0.35 -8.24 -2.70
N PHE A 39 -0.21 -8.66 -3.96
CA PHE A 39 -0.53 -10.02 -4.36
C PHE A 39 0.64 -10.94 -3.99
N HIS A 40 0.39 -11.88 -3.09
CA HIS A 40 1.31 -12.99 -2.82
C HIS A 40 0.99 -14.08 -3.85
N HIS A 41 1.96 -14.39 -4.73
CA HIS A 41 1.76 -15.36 -5.80
C HIS A 41 1.99 -16.81 -5.35
N ASP A 42 2.52 -16.99 -4.15
CA ASP A 42 2.54 -18.26 -3.45
C ASP A 42 1.28 -18.36 -2.59
N ALA A 43 0.53 -19.44 -2.77
CA ALA A 43 -0.62 -19.79 -1.93
C ALA A 43 -0.21 -19.76 -0.44
N PRO A 44 -1.14 -19.41 0.47
CA PRO A 44 -0.80 -19.38 1.88
C PRO A 44 -0.38 -20.78 2.34
N ASP A 45 0.88 -20.93 2.75
CA ASP A 45 1.19 -21.87 3.83
C ASP A 45 0.54 -21.24 5.07
N ASP A 46 -0.72 -21.60 5.30
CA ASP A 46 -1.47 -21.20 6.49
C ASP A 46 -1.27 -22.30 7.54
N PRO A 47 -0.41 -22.11 8.56
CA PRO A 47 -0.37 -23.04 9.69
C PRO A 47 -1.50 -22.78 10.71
N VAL A 48 -2.45 -21.88 10.45
CA VAL A 48 -3.57 -21.62 11.38
C VAL A 48 -4.76 -22.54 11.03
N CYS A 49 -4.51 -23.84 11.18
CA CYS A 49 -5.55 -24.82 11.52
C CYS A 49 -4.95 -25.95 12.39
N SER A 50 -4.07 -25.59 13.31
CA SER A 50 -3.71 -26.44 14.45
C SER A 50 -4.07 -25.69 15.73
N GLU A 51 -5.03 -26.27 16.47
CA GLU A 51 -5.65 -25.86 17.74
C GLU A 51 -6.88 -24.94 17.69
#